data_AF-A0A2E5LF92-F1
#
_entry.id   AF-A0A2E5LF92-F1
#
_cell.length_a   1.000
_cell.length_b   1.000
_cell.length_c   1.000
_cell.angle_alpha   90.00
_cell.angle_beta   90.00
_cell.angle_gamma   90.00
#
_symmetry.space_group_name_H-M   'P 1'
#
loop_
_entity.id
_entity.type
_entity.pdbx_description
1 polymer ?
#
loop_
_entity_poly.entity_id
_entity_poly.type
_entity_poly.pdbx_seq_one_letter_code
_entity_poly.pdbx_strand_id
1 'polypeptide(L)' 'MKINKNDVNSISFVGYGVYGLGYDSWFESKIFFDINLKNGNFNLTPDNEEHKKYPQTGKCINTDLKKD' A
#
# COMPACT_ATOMS: atom_id res chain seq x y z
N MET A 1 18.44 4.87 -5.32
CA MET A 1 18.18 3.42 -5.17
C MET A 1 17.91 2.84 -6.56
N LYS A 2 18.65 1.83 -7.02
CA LYS A 2 18.38 1.19 -8.32
C LYS A 2 17.18 0.25 -8.15
N ILE A 3 16.08 0.54 -8.83
CA ILE A 3 14.85 -0.25 -8.75
C ILE A 3 15.00 -1.45 -9.70
N ASN A 4 15.05 -2.66 -9.14
CA ASN A 4 15.05 -3.89 -9.94
C ASN A 4 13.60 -4.24 -10.30
N LYS A 5 13.29 -4.30 -11.60
CA LYS A 5 11.95 -4.65 -12.11
C LYS A 5 11.55 -6.11 -11.82
N ASN A 6 12.53 -6.96 -11.52
CA ASN A 6 12.27 -8.38 -11.25
C ASN A 6 11.89 -8.69 -9.80
N ASP A 7 12.09 -7.74 -8.89
CA ASP A 7 11.91 -7.94 -7.46
C ASP A 7 10.60 -7.31 -6.98
N VAL A 8 10.06 -7.85 -5.89
CA VAL A 8 8.99 -7.18 -5.14
C VAL A 8 9.64 -6.01 -4.41
N ASN A 9 9.20 -4.79 -4.73
CA ASN A 9 9.69 -3.60 -4.07
C ASN A 9 8.74 -3.25 -2.93
N SER A 10 9.29 -3.10 -1.72
CA SER A 10 8.52 -2.79 -0.51
C SER A 10 8.94 -1.44 0.04
N ILE A 11 7.96 -0.65 0.48
CA ILE A 11 8.17 0.57 1.24
C ILE A 11 7.13 0.62 2.36
N SER A 12 7.53 1.10 3.53
CA SER A 12 6.61 1.32 4.65
C SER A 12 6.49 2.80 4.98
N PHE A 13 5.28 3.25 5.22
CA PHE A 13 4.99 4.60 5.67
C PHE A 13 4.33 4.51 7.05
N VAL A 14 4.71 5.38 7.97
CA VAL A 14 3.99 5.54 9.23
C VAL A 14 3.06 6.73 9.06
N GLY A 15 1.77 6.52 9.30
CA GLY A 15 0.73 7.53 9.22
C GLY A 15 0.00 7.65 10.54
N TYR A 16 -0.48 8.85 10.84
CA TYR A 16 -1.40 9.11 11.93
C TYR A 16 -2.80 9.27 11.35
N GLY A 17 -3.72 8.39 11.76
CA GLY A 17 -5.12 8.41 11.34
C GLY A 17 -6.05 8.76 12.48
N VAL A 18 -7.30 9.08 12.15
CA VAL A 18 -8.37 9.33 13.13
C VAL A 18 -9.46 8.27 12.94
N TYR A 19 -9.85 7.57 14.01
CA TYR A 19 -10.99 6.65 14.01
C TYR A 19 -12.28 7.42 14.32
N GLY A 20 -13.22 7.45 13.37
CA GLY A 20 -14.55 8.06 13.53
C GLY A 20 -14.61 9.56 13.19
N LEU A 21 -15.84 10.09 13.08
CA LEU A 21 -16.11 11.52 12.79
C LEU A 21 -15.78 12.47 13.97
N GLY A 22 -15.04 11.99 14.98
CA GLY A 22 -14.72 12.73 16.21
C GLY A 22 -13.23 12.66 16.52
N TYR A 23 -12.69 13.80 16.98
CA TYR A 23 -11.27 14.08 17.21
C TYR A 23 -10.59 13.26 18.32
N ASP A 24 -11.29 12.32 18.97
CA ASP A 24 -10.87 11.70 20.22
C ASP A 24 -10.08 10.38 20.05
N SER A 25 -9.83 9.93 18.82
CA SER A 25 -9.12 8.67 18.57
C SER A 25 -8.10 8.79 17.44
N TRP A 26 -6.93 9.33 17.79
CA TRP A 26 -5.75 9.28 16.93
C TRP A 26 -5.06 7.94 17.08
N PHE A 27 -4.68 7.33 15.95
CA PHE A 27 -3.88 6.11 15.96
C PHE A 27 -2.69 6.26 15.04
N GLU A 28 -1.54 5.79 15.50
CA GLU A 28 -0.38 5.57 14.65
C GLU A 28 -0.55 4.20 13.98
N SER A 29 -0.37 4.13 12.67
CA SER A 29 -0.27 2.85 11.97
C SER A 29 0.79 2.90 10.90
N LYS A 30 1.57 1.82 10.83
CA LYS A 30 2.48 1.60 9.72
C LYS A 30 1.74 0.89 8.59
N ILE A 31 1.77 1.46 7.39
CA ILE A 31 1.25 0.85 6.16
C ILE A 31 2.44 0.35 5.35
N PHE A 32 2.45 -0.95 5.06
CA PHE A 32 3.38 -1.60 4.16
C PHE A 32 2.78 -1.61 2.74
N PHE A 33 3.54 -1.11 1.77
CA PHE A 33 3.20 -1.17 0.35
C PHE A 33 4.19 -2.06 -0.37
N ASP A 34 3.68 -3.15 -0.94
CA ASP A 34 4.44 -4.08 -1.77
C ASP A 34 3.96 -3.98 -3.21
N ILE A 35 4.87 -3.83 -4.16
CA ILE A 35 4.53 -3.80 -5.59
C ILE A 35 5.39 -4.78 -6.40
N ASN A 36 4.72 -5.55 -7.26
CA ASN A 36 5.34 -6.33 -8.30
C ASN A 36 5.40 -5.48 -9.59
N LEU A 37 6.60 -4.99 -9.90
CA LEU A 37 6.81 -4.12 -11.06
C LEU A 37 6.66 -4.83 -12.42
N LYS A 38 6.63 -6.17 -12.48
CA LYS A 38 6.42 -6.91 -13.74
C LYS A 38 4.97 -6.83 -14.22
N ASN A 39 4.03 -6.96 -13.29
CA ASN A 39 2.59 -7.03 -13.61
C ASN A 39 1.79 -5.84 -13.03
N GLY A 40 2.42 -4.99 -12.23
CA GLY A 40 1.82 -3.82 -11.61
C GLY A 40 0.90 -4.15 -10.43
N ASN A 41 0.84 -5.40 -9.98
CA ASN A 41 0.03 -5.77 -8.83
C ASN A 41 0.68 -5.21 -7.55
N PHE A 42 -0.12 -4.64 -6.67
CA PHE A 42 0.33 -4.13 -5.39
C PHE A 42 -0.57 -4.58 -4.24
N ASN A 43 0.02 -4.63 -3.05
CA ASN A 43 -0.67 -4.89 -1.79
C ASN A 43 -0.36 -3.76 -0.79
N LEU A 44 -1.39 -3.35 -0.05
CA LEU A 44 -1.32 -2.41 1.06
C LEU A 44 -1.74 -3.15 2.33
N THR A 45 -0.80 -3.29 3.27
CA THR A 45 -1.00 -4.04 4.52
C THR A 45 -0.74 -3.10 5.69
N PRO A 46 -1.73 -2.78 6.53
CA PRO A 46 -1.49 -2.06 7.77
C PRO A 46 -0.85 -2.98 8.84
N ASP A 47 -0.13 -2.41 9.80
CA ASP A 47 0.51 -3.13 10.92
C ASP A 47 -0.44 -3.50 12.07
N ASN A 48 -1.74 -3.29 11.86
CA ASN A 48 -2.79 -3.71 12.79
C ASN A 48 -3.21 -5.17 12.48
N GLU A 49 -3.18 -6.03 13.49
CA GLU A 49 -3.55 -7.46 13.41
C GLU A 49 -4.97 -7.73 12.88
N GLU A 50 -5.91 -6.80 13.07
CA GLU A 50 -7.27 -6.92 12.51
C GLU A 50 -7.27 -6.75 10.98
N HIS A 51 -6.61 -5.69 10.50
CA HIS A 51 -6.65 -5.29 9.09
C HIS A 51 -5.58 -5.99 8.24
N LYS A 52 -4.54 -6.53 8.89
CA LYS A 52 -3.50 -7.37 8.25
C LYS A 52 -4.06 -8.65 7.64
N LYS A 53 -5.19 -9.16 8.14
CA LYS A 53 -5.90 -10.32 7.56
C LYS A 53 -6.52 -10.04 6.21
N TYR A 54 -6.82 -8.78 5.92
CA TYR A 54 -7.51 -8.34 4.71
C TYR A 54 -6.74 -7.19 4.03
N PRO A 55 -5.52 -7.48 3.53
CA PRO A 55 -4.73 -6.46 2.86
C PRO A 55 -5.48 -5.93 1.64
N GLN A 56 -5.39 -4.62 1.41
CA GLN A 56 -5.96 -4.02 0.21
C GLN A 56 -5.06 -4.38 -0.98
N THR A 57 -5.63 -5.03 -1.97
CA THR A 57 -4.90 -5.42 -3.19
C THR A 57 -5.38 -4.58 -4.35
N GLY A 58 -4.49 -4.29 -5.29
CA GLY A 58 -4.81 -3.52 -6.48
C GLY A 58 -3.82 -3.72 -7.59
N LYS A 59 -4.06 -3.02 -8.70
CA LYS A 59 -3.19 -3.04 -9.87
C LYS A 59 -2.95 -1.61 -10.32
N CYS A 60 -1.68 -1.22 -10.42
CA CYS A 60 -1.31 0.05 -11.00
C CYS A 60 -1.79 0.11 -12.45
N ILE A 61 -2.42 1.22 -12.82
CA ILE A 61 -2.80 1.49 -14.20
C ILE A 61 -1.49 1.71 -14.97
N ASN A 62 -1.17 0.81 -15.90
CA ASN A 62 -0.08 1.05 -16.82
C ASN A 62 -0.54 2.16 -17.77
N THR A 63 -0.05 3.39 -17.57
CA THR A 63 -0.46 4.56 -18.37
C THR A 63 -0.12 4.40 -19.85
N ASP A 64 0.81 3.49 -20.19
CA ASP A 64 1.15 3.14 -21.57
C ASP A 64 0.07 2.31 -22.29
N LEU A 65 -0.91 1.75 -21.56
CA LEU A 65 -2.07 1.03 -22.15
C LEU A 65 -3.26 1.95 -22.47
N LYS A 66 -3.15 3.27 -22.23
CA LYS A 66 -4.20 4.26 -22.55
C LYS A 66 -3.85 5.14 -23.76
N LYS A 67 -3.22 4.56 -24.78
CA LYS A 67 -3.14 5.18 -26.11
C LYS A 67 -4.11 4.46 -27.04
N ASP A 68 -5.40 4.67 -26.80
CA ASP A 68 -6.46 4.42 -27.78
C ASP A 68 -7.12 5.76 -28.10
#